data_AF-A0A2S8RAE7-F1
#
_entry.id   AF-A0A2S8RAE7-F1
#
_cell.length_a   1.000
_cell.length_b   1.000
_cell.length_c   1.000
_cell.angle_alpha   90.00
_cell.angle_beta   90.00
_cell.angle_gamma   90.00
#
_symmetry.space_group_name_H-M   'P 1'
#
loop_
_entity.id
_entity.type
_entity.pdbx_description
1 polymer ?
#
loop_
_entity_poly.entity_id
_entity_poly.type
_entity_poly.pdbx_seq_one_letter_code
_entity_poly.pdbx_strand_id
1 'polypeptide(L)'
;MQYIFNVHEGIHEYIKLGRNYPFPPPPTKRCHNPKCNKLVSFRKHGFYERYYYSKEYKGKIVIRRYICPLCGCTISYIPNFCLPGFINAINHIFEYIYNLFYRKGSINSVIKQLNLKNNVQFSRQILYYYRKKFIKNLNTIQYKMD
;
A
#
# COMPACT_ATOMS: atom_id res chain seq x y z
N MET A 1 2.48 11.04 -4.58
CA MET A 1 3.49 9.95 -4.55
C MET A 1 3.44 9.21 -3.20
N GLN A 2 3.65 7.89 -3.16
CA GLN A 2 3.68 7.11 -1.91
C GLN A 2 5.05 6.46 -1.70
N TYR A 3 5.59 6.56 -0.49
CA TYR A 3 6.85 5.93 -0.07
C TYR A 3 6.56 4.91 1.01
N ILE A 4 7.28 3.79 0.97
CA ILE A 4 7.14 2.71 1.94
C ILE A 4 8.16 2.95 3.06
N PHE A 5 7.75 2.74 4.31
CA PHE A 5 8.65 2.69 5.46
C PHE A 5 8.40 1.41 6.27
N ASN A 6 9.41 0.97 7.02
CA ASN A 6 9.31 -0.26 7.80
C ASN A 6 8.59 -0.01 9.13
N VAL A 7 7.60 -0.85 9.43
CA VAL A 7 6.99 -0.97 10.75
C VAL A 7 7.56 -2.24 11.38
N HIS A 8 8.14 -2.12 12.56
CA HIS A 8 8.81 -3.24 13.25
C HIS A 8 7.95 -3.87 14.34
N GLU A 9 7.04 -3.09 14.92
CA GLU A 9 6.19 -3.47 16.05
C GLU A 9 4.97 -4.30 15.65
N GLY A 10 4.75 -4.47 14.33
CA GLY A 10 3.59 -5.16 13.79
C GLY A 10 2.38 -4.26 13.57
N ILE A 11 1.34 -4.83 12.95
CA ILE A 11 0.16 -4.08 12.51
C ILE A 11 -0.69 -3.54 13.65
N HIS A 12 -0.86 -4.32 14.73
CA HIS A 12 -1.72 -3.95 15.84
C HIS A 12 -1.19 -2.73 16.58
N GLU A 13 0.11 -2.69 16.88
CA GLU A 13 0.71 -1.54 17.56
C GLU A 13 0.70 -0.29 16.67
N TYR A 14 0.95 -0.45 15.36
CA TYR A 14 0.81 0.64 14.40
C TYR A 14 -0.59 1.27 14.41
N ILE A 15 -1.64 0.44 14.40
CA ILE A 15 -3.03 0.91 14.41
C ILE A 15 -3.35 1.61 15.74
N LYS A 16 -2.94 1.01 16.85
CA LYS A 16 -3.15 1.55 18.21
C LYS A 16 -2.50 2.93 18.35
N LEU A 17 -1.28 3.11 17.86
CA LEU A 17 -0.57 4.39 17.92
C LEU A 17 -1.18 5.43 16.97
N GLY A 18 -1.66 5.02 15.79
CA GLY A 18 -2.37 5.88 14.85
C GLY A 18 -1.58 7.15 14.49
N ARG A 19 -2.11 8.33 14.85
CA ARG A 19 -1.44 9.63 14.60
C ARG A 19 -0.19 9.86 15.45
N ASN A 20 -0.08 9.13 16.57
CA ASN A 20 1.05 9.20 17.50
C ASN A 20 2.18 8.24 17.11
N TYR A 21 2.01 7.43 16.06
CA TYR A 21 3.08 6.56 15.56
C TYR A 21 4.33 7.39 15.19
N PRO A 22 5.55 6.94 15.52
CA PRO A 22 6.79 7.65 15.20
C PRO A 22 7.14 7.56 13.71
N PHE A 23 6.36 8.23 12.86
CA PHE A 23 6.60 8.25 11.42
C PHE A 23 7.99 8.82 11.09
N PRO A 24 8.70 8.25 10.09
CA PRO A 24 10.00 8.77 9.67
C PRO A 24 9.92 10.26 9.30
N PRO A 25 10.97 11.06 9.52
CA PRO A 25 10.95 12.48 9.24
C PRO A 25 10.70 12.80 7.75
N PRO A 26 10.22 14.01 7.43
CA PRO A 26 10.08 14.41 6.03
C PRO A 26 11.43 14.35 5.31
N PRO A 27 11.48 13.88 4.05
CA PRO A 27 12.73 13.73 3.31
C PRO A 27 13.18 15.05 2.68
N THR A 28 14.49 15.21 2.53
CA THR A 28 15.08 16.17 1.59
C THR A 28 15.35 15.46 0.27
N LYS A 29 14.61 15.80 -0.78
CA LYS A 29 14.73 15.16 -2.10
C LYS A 29 14.17 16.02 -3.22
N ARG A 30 14.47 15.62 -4.46
CA ARG A 30 13.86 16.24 -5.64
C ARG A 30 12.35 16.06 -5.64
N CYS A 31 11.62 17.16 -5.83
CA CYS A 31 10.17 17.16 -5.93
C CYS A 31 9.70 16.36 -7.15
N HIS A 32 8.72 15.47 -6.96
CA HIS A 32 8.21 14.60 -8.02
C HIS A 32 7.26 15.31 -9.01
N ASN A 33 6.84 16.54 -8.73
CA ASN A 33 6.05 17.34 -9.66
C ASN A 33 6.98 17.86 -10.78
N PRO A 34 6.78 17.51 -12.06
CA PRO A 34 7.65 17.93 -13.15
C PRO A 34 7.78 19.45 -13.31
N LYS A 35 6.72 20.20 -12.97
CA LYS A 35 6.74 21.68 -12.99
C LYS A 35 7.58 22.29 -11.87
N CYS A 36 7.82 21.54 -10.79
CA CYS A 36 8.65 21.97 -9.67
C CYS A 36 10.06 21.41 -9.82
N ASN A 37 10.21 20.09 -9.77
CA ASN A 37 11.44 19.34 -9.98
C ASN A 37 12.71 19.85 -9.24
N LYS A 38 12.56 20.70 -8.21
CA LYS A 38 13.64 21.25 -7.39
C LYS A 38 13.97 20.32 -6.22
N LEU A 39 15.21 20.37 -5.74
CA LEU A 39 15.59 19.77 -4.46
C LEU A 39 14.87 20.54 -3.34
N VAL A 40 14.07 19.85 -2.53
CA VAL A 40 13.29 20.47 -1.46
C VAL A 40 13.35 19.63 -0.18
N SER A 41 13.38 20.32 0.96
CA SER A 41 13.08 19.71 2.26
C SER A 41 11.56 19.71 2.42
N PHE A 42 10.94 18.53 2.30
CA PHE A 42 9.49 18.42 2.51
C PHE A 42 9.13 18.81 3.95
N ARG A 43 7.90 19.28 4.16
CA ARG A 43 7.40 19.67 5.49
C ARG A 43 6.30 18.74 5.97
N LYS A 44 6.13 18.59 7.29
CA LYS A 44 4.95 17.94 7.89
C LYS A 44 3.70 18.66 7.38
N HIS A 45 2.72 17.89 6.92
CA HIS A 45 1.45 18.45 6.43
C HIS A 45 0.29 17.97 7.27
N GLY A 46 0.05 16.66 7.29
CA GLY A 46 -1.07 16.11 8.02
C GLY A 46 -1.18 14.61 7.81
N PHE A 47 -2.39 14.10 7.96
CA PHE A 47 -2.70 12.69 7.80
C PHE A 47 -3.87 12.49 6.84
N TYR A 48 -4.02 11.28 6.32
CA TYR A 48 -5.28 10.80 5.75
C TYR A 48 -5.51 9.36 6.22
N GLU A 49 -6.73 8.87 6.05
CA GLU A 49 -7.06 7.48 6.35
C GLU A 49 -7.22 6.69 5.06
N ARG A 50 -6.74 5.45 5.04
CA ARG A 50 -6.99 4.51 3.95
C ARG A 50 -7.51 3.20 4.47
N TYR A 51 -8.30 2.51 3.66
CA TYR A 51 -8.66 1.13 3.94
C TYR A 51 -7.43 0.21 3.83
N TYR A 52 -7.36 -0.73 4.77
CA TYR A 52 -6.42 -1.82 4.81
C TYR A 52 -7.12 -3.10 5.25
N TYR A 53 -7.00 -4.15 4.44
CA TYR A 53 -7.61 -5.46 4.65
C TYR A 53 -6.54 -6.55 4.63
N SER A 54 -6.27 -7.10 5.80
CA SER A 54 -5.49 -8.32 6.01
C SER A 54 -6.34 -9.36 6.75
N LYS A 55 -5.70 -10.49 7.07
CA LYS A 55 -6.29 -11.50 7.96
C LYS A 55 -6.39 -10.99 9.41
N GLU A 56 -5.42 -10.16 9.82
CA GLU A 56 -5.28 -9.62 11.18
C GLU A 56 -6.11 -8.36 11.43
N TYR A 57 -6.36 -7.55 10.39
CA TYR A 57 -7.09 -6.30 10.54
C TYR A 57 -7.92 -5.97 9.30
N LYS A 58 -9.12 -5.44 9.55
CA LYS A 58 -9.97 -4.83 8.52
C LYS A 58 -10.46 -3.48 9.00
N GLY A 59 -10.07 -2.43 8.30
CA GLY A 59 -10.55 -1.11 8.63
C GLY A 59 -9.71 -0.03 8.01
N LYS A 60 -9.75 1.14 8.62
CA LYS A 60 -8.94 2.28 8.21
C LYS A 60 -7.63 2.33 9.00
N ILE A 61 -6.56 2.77 8.35
CA ILE A 61 -5.28 3.06 8.97
C ILE A 61 -4.85 4.49 8.66
N VAL A 62 -4.13 5.10 9.60
CA VAL A 62 -3.65 6.49 9.51
C VAL A 62 -2.37 6.56 8.70
N ILE A 63 -2.32 7.44 7.70
CA ILE A 63 -1.16 7.62 6.83
C ILE A 63 -0.64 9.05 6.93
N ARG A 64 0.66 9.20 7.19
CA ARG A 64 1.34 10.48 7.25
C ARG A 64 1.56 11.08 5.86
N ARG A 65 1.33 12.40 5.75
CA ARG A 65 1.58 13.21 4.55
C ARG A 65 2.64 14.28 4.80
N TYR A 66 3.44 14.51 3.78
CA TYR A 66 4.39 15.59 3.70
C TYR A 66 4.11 16.44 2.46
N ILE A 67 4.41 17.74 2.53
CA ILE A 67 4.12 18.72 1.48
C ILE A 67 5.41 19.38 0.98
N CYS A 68 5.49 19.57 -0.34
CA CYS A 68 6.53 20.38 -0.94
C CYS A 68 6.26 21.85 -0.62
N PRO A 69 7.21 22.58 0.00
CA PRO A 69 6.98 23.98 0.37
C PRO A 69 6.91 24.93 -0.83
N LEU A 70 7.39 24.51 -2.01
CA LEU A 70 7.44 25.36 -3.20
C LEU A 70 6.20 25.25 -4.09
N CYS A 71 5.62 24.05 -4.21
CA CYS A 71 4.54 23.80 -5.17
C CYS A 71 3.31 23.11 -4.57
N GLY A 72 3.28 22.86 -3.26
CA GLY A 72 2.13 22.27 -2.56
C GLY A 72 1.85 20.79 -2.87
N CYS A 73 2.60 20.14 -3.77
CA CYS A 73 2.36 18.72 -4.04
C CYS A 73 2.71 17.86 -2.82
N THR A 74 1.99 16.76 -2.62
CA THR A 74 2.12 15.93 -1.42
C THR A 74 2.74 14.56 -1.71
N ILE A 75 3.47 14.06 -0.71
CA ILE A 75 3.94 12.69 -0.64
C ILE A 75 3.35 12.04 0.62
N SER A 76 3.21 10.72 0.61
CA SER A 76 2.65 9.97 1.74
C SER A 76 3.55 8.81 2.11
N TYR A 77 3.65 8.53 3.42
CA TYR A 77 4.46 7.44 3.95
C TYR A 77 3.53 6.32 4.39
N ILE A 78 3.53 5.22 3.64
CA ILE A 78 2.71 4.03 3.91
C ILE A 78 3.59 2.93 4.54
N PRO A 79 3.05 2.12 5.44
CA PRO A 79 3.82 1.06 6.09
C PRO A 79 4.16 -0.09 5.11
N ASN A 80 5.22 -0.85 5.40
CA ASN A 80 5.74 -1.96 4.59
C ASN A 80 4.75 -3.10 4.37
N PHE A 81 3.73 -3.26 5.22
CA PHE A 81 2.65 -4.21 5.01
C PHE A 81 1.58 -3.73 3.99
N CYS A 82 1.70 -2.50 3.47
CA CYS A 82 0.83 -1.92 2.44
C CYS A 82 1.50 -1.87 1.06
N LEU A 83 0.72 -2.04 -0.01
CA LEU A 83 1.16 -1.75 -1.38
C LEU A 83 0.51 -0.46 -1.92
N PRO A 84 1.25 0.41 -2.63
CA PRO A 84 0.67 1.59 -3.26
C PRO A 84 -0.48 1.27 -4.21
N GLY A 85 -1.65 1.85 -3.95
CA GLY A 85 -2.84 1.65 -4.76
C GLY A 85 -3.61 0.33 -4.51
N PHE A 86 -3.28 -0.42 -3.46
CA PHE A 86 -4.04 -1.63 -3.09
C PHE A 86 -4.58 -1.50 -1.66
N ILE A 87 -5.82 -1.90 -1.42
CA ILE A 87 -6.40 -1.87 -0.06
C ILE A 87 -6.12 -3.16 0.70
N ASN A 88 -5.67 -4.23 0.04
CA ASN A 88 -5.36 -5.50 0.68
C ASN A 88 -3.88 -5.59 1.06
N ALA A 89 -3.58 -6.45 2.03
CA ALA A 89 -2.23 -6.82 2.40
C ALA A 89 -1.44 -7.42 1.23
N ILE A 90 -0.13 -7.22 1.24
CA ILE A 90 0.77 -7.65 0.16
C ILE A 90 0.68 -9.17 -0.07
N ASN A 91 0.74 -9.96 1.00
CA ASN A 91 0.62 -11.42 0.93
C ASN A 91 -0.69 -11.86 0.26
N HIS A 92 -1.81 -11.19 0.55
CA HIS A 92 -3.09 -11.46 -0.10
C HIS A 92 -3.06 -11.10 -1.58
N ILE A 93 -2.47 -9.97 -1.96
CA ILE A 93 -2.36 -9.60 -3.38
C ILE A 93 -1.57 -10.67 -4.14
N PHE A 94 -0.44 -11.11 -3.59
CA PHE A 94 0.38 -12.16 -4.22
C PHE A 94 -0.34 -13.49 -4.31
N GLU A 95 -0.97 -13.96 -3.21
CA GLU A 95 -1.67 -15.25 -3.21
C GLU A 95 -2.81 -15.27 -4.23
N TYR A 96 -3.60 -14.20 -4.31
CA TYR A 96 -4.71 -14.11 -5.25
C TYR A 96 -4.23 -14.02 -6.71
N ILE A 97 -3.16 -13.27 -6.98
CA ILE A 97 -2.59 -13.18 -8.33
C ILE A 97 -1.94 -14.50 -8.73
N TYR A 98 -1.20 -15.15 -7.84
CA TYR A 98 -0.62 -16.47 -8.08
C TYR A 98 -1.70 -17.49 -8.46
N ASN A 99 -2.77 -17.58 -7.66
CA ASN A 99 -3.88 -18.48 -7.94
C ASN A 99 -4.70 -18.04 -9.18
N LEU A 100 -4.65 -16.77 -9.60
CA LEU A 100 -5.22 -16.39 -10.88
C LEU A 100 -4.49 -17.07 -12.05
N PHE A 101 -3.18 -17.28 -11.98
CA PHE A 101 -2.43 -17.93 -13.06
C PHE A 101 -2.40 -19.46 -12.93
N TYR A 102 -2.28 -19.98 -11.70
CA TYR A 102 -2.00 -21.40 -11.45
C TYR A 102 -3.17 -22.19 -10.84
N ARG A 103 -4.39 -21.62 -10.83
CA ARG A 103 -5.57 -22.29 -10.28
C ARG A 103 -5.88 -23.62 -10.96
N LYS A 104 -6.41 -24.56 -10.17
CA LYS A 104 -7.26 -25.65 -10.64
C LYS A 104 -8.72 -25.25 -10.48
N GLY A 105 -9.54 -25.45 -11.52
CA GLY A 105 -10.97 -25.13 -11.50
C GLY A 105 -11.31 -23.67 -11.81
N SER A 106 -12.56 -23.30 -11.50
CA SER A 106 -13.09 -21.98 -11.87
C SER A 106 -12.53 -20.86 -10.98
N ILE A 107 -12.38 -19.67 -11.54
CA ILE A 107 -11.89 -18.52 -10.79
C ILE A 107 -12.82 -18.15 -9.61
N ASN A 108 -14.13 -18.44 -9.72
CA ASN A 108 -15.08 -18.21 -8.63
C ASN A 108 -14.82 -19.13 -7.44
N SER A 109 -14.55 -20.41 -7.71
CA SER A 109 -14.23 -21.39 -6.67
C SER A 109 -12.99 -20.96 -5.88
N VAL A 110 -11.94 -20.57 -6.61
CA VAL A 110 -10.66 -20.10 -6.06
C VAL A 110 -10.86 -18.85 -5.20
N ILE A 111 -11.56 -17.83 -5.73
CA ILE A 111 -11.84 -16.61 -4.96
C ILE A 111 -12.63 -16.92 -3.69
N LYS A 112 -13.64 -17.80 -3.76
CA LYS A 112 -14.44 -18.21 -2.59
C LYS A 112 -13.56 -18.87 -1.54
N GLN A 113 -12.70 -19.81 -1.94
CA GLN A 113 -11.78 -20.50 -1.05
C GLN A 113 -10.78 -19.53 -0.40
N LEU A 114 -10.16 -18.64 -1.18
CA LEU A 114 -9.20 -17.67 -0.66
C LEU A 114 -9.86 -16.64 0.26
N ASN A 115 -11.06 -16.18 -0.06
CA ASN A 115 -11.83 -15.26 0.79
C ASN A 115 -12.11 -15.87 2.16
N LEU A 116 -12.48 -17.15 2.19
CA LEU A 116 -12.68 -17.90 3.43
C LEU A 116 -11.37 -18.06 4.21
N LYS A 117 -10.30 -18.53 3.55
CA LYS A 117 -8.98 -18.75 4.16
C LYS A 117 -8.41 -17.49 4.81
N ASN A 118 -8.48 -16.38 4.08
CA ASN A 118 -7.87 -15.12 4.48
C ASN A 118 -8.82 -14.22 5.27
N ASN A 119 -10.08 -14.63 5.42
CA ASN A 119 -11.15 -13.81 5.92
C ASN A 119 -11.12 -12.44 5.23
N VAL A 120 -11.18 -12.36 3.90
CA VAL A 120 -11.23 -11.08 3.15
C VAL A 120 -12.31 -11.13 2.08
N GLN A 121 -12.71 -9.97 1.55
CA GLN A 121 -13.67 -9.88 0.47
C GLN A 121 -12.99 -9.43 -0.81
N PHE A 122 -12.56 -10.41 -1.61
CA PHE A 122 -12.06 -10.18 -2.96
C PHE A 122 -13.16 -10.52 -3.97
N SER A 123 -13.42 -9.60 -4.89
CA SER A 123 -14.27 -9.86 -6.05
C SER A 123 -13.43 -10.18 -7.28
N ARG A 124 -14.05 -10.76 -8.32
CA ARG A 124 -13.40 -10.92 -9.62
C ARG A 124 -12.91 -9.58 -10.18
N GLN A 125 -13.70 -8.52 -10.02
CA GLN A 125 -13.37 -7.19 -10.49
C GLN A 125 -12.12 -6.65 -9.79
N ILE A 126 -12.02 -6.81 -8.46
CA ILE A 126 -10.82 -6.45 -7.69
C ILE A 126 -9.62 -7.25 -8.18
N LEU A 127 -9.81 -8.55 -8.44
CA LEU A 127 -8.74 -9.41 -8.93
C LEU A 127 -8.20 -8.99 -10.30
N TYR A 128 -9.07 -8.71 -11.26
CA TYR A 128 -8.64 -8.22 -12.57
C TYR A 128 -7.99 -6.83 -12.48
N TYR A 129 -8.54 -5.96 -11.63
CA TYR A 129 -7.94 -4.67 -11.35
C TYR A 129 -6.53 -4.80 -10.77
N TYR A 130 -6.34 -5.70 -9.81
CA TYR A 130 -5.05 -5.97 -9.20
C TYR A 130 -4.08 -6.62 -10.17
N ARG A 131 -4.52 -7.57 -11.01
CA ARG A 131 -3.70 -8.13 -12.10
C ARG A 131 -3.17 -7.01 -13.00
N LYS A 132 -4.05 -6.13 -13.48
CA LYS A 132 -3.66 -5.01 -14.36
C LYS A 132 -2.64 -4.09 -13.67
N LYS A 133 -2.85 -3.77 -12.39
CA LYS A 133 -1.92 -2.96 -11.60
C LYS A 133 -0.60 -3.67 -11.35
N PHE A 134 -0.62 -4.94 -11.00
CA PHE A 134 0.56 -5.74 -10.73
C PHE A 134 1.45 -5.80 -11.96
N ILE A 135 0.89 -6.15 -13.12
CA ILE A 135 1.62 -6.17 -14.41
C ILE A 135 2.23 -4.80 -14.71
N LYS A 136 1.47 -3.71 -14.54
CA LYS A 136 1.97 -2.34 -14.76
C LYS A 136 3.14 -1.96 -13.85
N ASN A 137 3.25 -2.56 -12.66
CA ASN A 137 4.27 -2.23 -11.66
C ASN A 137 5.33 -3.34 -11.48
N LEU A 138 5.37 -4.36 -12.34
CA LEU A 138 6.25 -5.53 -12.20
C LEU A 138 7.71 -5.14 -11.94
N ASN A 139 8.28 -4.26 -12.75
CA ASN A 139 9.68 -3.83 -12.61
C ASN A 139 9.96 -3.19 -11.24
N THR A 140 9.01 -2.43 -10.70
CA THR A 140 9.14 -1.79 -9.37
C THR A 140 8.92 -2.78 -8.23
N ILE A 141 8.12 -3.84 -8.45
CA ILE A 141 7.87 -4.89 -7.46
C ILE A 141 9.10 -5.80 -7.36
N GLN A 142 9.66 -6.23 -8.49
CA GLN A 142 10.84 -7.09 -8.54
C GLN A 142 12.04 -6.46 -7.82
N TYR A 143 12.35 -5.19 -8.13
CA TYR A 143 13.44 -4.45 -7.47
C TYR A 143 13.28 -4.28 -5.94
N LYS A 144 12.07 -4.47 -5.39
CA LYS A 144 11.81 -4.37 -3.94
C LYS A 144 11.80 -5.72 -3.23
N MET A 145 11.88 -6.81 -3.98
CA MET A 145 11.92 -8.18 -3.46
C MET A 145 13.34 -8.75 -3.45
N ASP A 146 14.27 -8.11 -4.16
CA ASP A 146 15.72 -8.31 -4.09
C ASP A 146 16.34 -7.39 -3.02
#